data_AF-A0A3A9VZH6-F1
#
_entry.id   AF-A0A3A9VZH6-F1
#
_cell.length_a   1.000
_cell.length_b   1.000
_cell.length_c   1.000
_cell.angle_alpha   90.00
_cell.angle_beta   90.00
_cell.angle_gamma   90.00
#
_symmetry.space_group_name_H-M   'P 1'
#
loop_
_entity.id
_entity.type
_entity.pdbx_description
1 polymer ?
#
loop_
_entity_poly.entity_id
_entity_poly.type
_entity_poly.pdbx_seq_one_letter_code
_entity_poly.pdbx_strand_id
1 'polypeptide(L)'
;MSIPLLIAIILIFVFIKWLKPDFLQFKKNIQQKPEGLLDIDDRYNVNKIEKEKELNRLLDKINNQGIDKLSKSEKERLEELSK
;
A
#
# COMPACT_ATOMS: atom_id res chain seq x y z
N MET A 1 23.21 19.48 -20.36
CA MET A 1 21.88 18.83 -20.47
C MET A 1 20.86 19.96 -20.51
N SER A 2 20.16 20.14 -21.62
CA SER A 2 19.38 21.34 -21.92
C SER A 2 18.10 21.41 -21.07
N ILE A 3 17.81 22.55 -20.46
CA ILE A 3 16.58 22.87 -19.70
C ILE A 3 15.28 22.33 -20.36
N PRO A 4 15.09 22.38 -21.71
CA PRO A 4 13.89 21.81 -22.34
C PRO A 4 13.73 20.30 -22.15
N LEU A 5 14.82 19.54 -22.00
CA LEU A 5 14.77 18.09 -21.78
C LEU A 5 14.17 17.75 -20.40
N LEU A 6 14.49 18.57 -19.39
CA LEU A 6 14.03 18.36 -18.02
C LEU A 6 12.52 18.64 -17.89
N ILE A 7 12.03 19.64 -18.62
CA ILE A 7 10.61 19.98 -18.70
C ILE A 7 9.80 18.86 -19.38
N ALA A 8 10.35 18.27 -20.45
CA ALA A 8 9.70 17.16 -21.15
C ALA A 8 9.50 15.93 -20.24
N ILE A 9 10.49 15.60 -19.40
CA ILE A 9 10.40 14.47 -18.46
C ILE A 9 9.30 14.68 -17.41
N ILE A 10 9.18 15.90 -16.88
CA ILE A 10 8.16 16.25 -15.89
C ILE A 10 6.74 16.13 -16.48
N LEU A 11 6.55 16.65 -17.71
CA LEU A 11 5.26 16.58 -18.39
C LEU A 11 4.82 15.13 -18.67
N ILE A 12 5.76 14.26 -19.03
CA ILE A 12 5.51 12.82 -19.22
C ILE A 12 5.03 12.17 -17.91
N PHE A 13 5.69 12.46 -16.79
CA PHE A 13 5.29 11.92 -15.47
C PHE A 13 3.87 12.34 -15.06
N VAL A 14 3.53 13.62 -15.25
CA VAL A 14 2.19 14.15 -14.97
C VAL A 14 1.15 13.52 -15.89
N PHE A 15 1.48 13.36 -17.18
CA PHE A 15 0.58 12.74 -18.15
C PHE A 15 0.29 11.27 -17.85
N ILE A 16 1.29 10.50 -17.41
CA ILE A 16 1.11 9.09 -16.99
C ILE A 16 0.18 9.00 -15.77
N LYS A 17 0.36 9.88 -14.77
CA LYS A 17 -0.49 9.96 -13.58
C LYS A 17 -1.95 10.29 -13.93
N TRP A 18 -2.16 11.16 -14.92
CA TRP A 18 -3.49 11.58 -15.34
C TRP A 18 -4.21 10.55 -16.23
N LEU A 19 -3.49 9.87 -17.11
CA LEU A 19 -4.09 8.92 -18.06
C LEU A 19 -4.56 7.61 -17.40
N LYS A 20 -4.00 7.23 -16.24
CA LYS A 20 -4.39 6.04 -15.50
C LYS A 20 -4.31 6.23 -13.97
N PRO A 21 -5.29 6.90 -13.33
CA PRO A 21 -5.37 6.92 -11.87
C PRO A 21 -5.52 5.50 -11.27
N ASP A 22 -5.99 4.54 -12.06
CA ASP A 22 -6.24 3.16 -11.63
C ASP A 22 -5.11 2.16 -11.91
N PHE A 23 -4.03 2.53 -12.61
CA PHE A 23 -2.93 1.58 -12.83
C PHE A 23 -2.09 1.32 -11.56
N LEU A 24 -2.20 2.21 -10.56
CA LEU A 24 -1.68 1.97 -9.21
C LEU A 24 -2.65 1.15 -8.35
N GLN A 25 -3.88 0.93 -8.81
CA GLN A 25 -4.71 -0.13 -8.30
C GLN A 25 -4.26 -1.44 -8.95
N PHE A 26 -3.05 -1.90 -8.59
CA PHE A 26 -2.81 -3.34 -8.49
C PHE A 26 -3.78 -3.86 -7.43
N LYS A 27 -5.06 -3.97 -7.82
CA LYS A 27 -6.06 -4.77 -7.16
C LYS A 27 -5.47 -6.15 -7.24
N LYS A 28 -4.77 -6.50 -6.16
CA LYS A 28 -4.11 -7.77 -5.95
C LYS A 28 -5.25 -8.79 -5.96
N ASN A 29 -5.66 -9.19 -7.15
CA ASN A 29 -6.32 -10.45 -7.39
C ASN A 29 -5.22 -11.48 -7.12
N ILE A 30 -4.88 -11.63 -5.83
CA ILE A 30 -4.33 -12.87 -5.33
C ILE A 30 -5.44 -13.86 -5.69
N GLN A 31 -5.29 -14.52 -6.83
CA GLN A 31 -5.99 -15.77 -7.07
C GLN A 31 -5.77 -16.57 -5.80
N GLN A 32 -6.82 -16.72 -5.01
CA GLN A 32 -6.79 -17.52 -3.81
C GLN A 32 -6.53 -18.94 -4.32
N LYS A 33 -5.25 -19.33 -4.30
CA LYS A 33 -4.86 -20.71 -4.55
C LYS A 33 -5.63 -21.52 -3.50
N PRO A 34 -6.38 -22.56 -3.88
CA PRO A 34 -7.16 -23.33 -2.93
C PRO A 34 -6.25 -23.76 -1.77
N GLU A 35 -6.75 -23.64 -0.53
CA GLU A 35 -5.97 -23.74 0.72
C GLU A 35 -5.05 -24.97 0.80
N GLY A 36 -5.36 -26.04 0.04
CA GLY A 36 -4.56 -27.26 -0.06
C GLY A 36 -3.27 -27.18 -0.89
N LEU A 37 -2.95 -26.05 -1.54
CA LEU A 37 -1.75 -25.88 -2.38
C LEU A 37 -0.82 -24.74 -1.94
N LEU A 38 -1.09 -24.12 -0.79
CA LEU A 38 -0.24 -23.07 -0.24
C LEU A 38 0.99 -23.72 0.41
N ASP A 39 2.17 -23.43 -0.15
CA ASP A 39 3.43 -23.78 0.48
C ASP A 39 3.61 -22.99 1.80
N ILE A 40 4.48 -23.45 2.69
CA ILE A 40 4.79 -22.74 3.95
C ILE A 40 5.22 -21.30 3.66
N ASP A 41 5.94 -21.11 2.56
CA ASP A 41 6.40 -19.81 2.07
C ASP A 41 5.24 -18.90 1.62
N ASP A 42 4.21 -19.46 0.95
CA ASP A 42 3.04 -18.70 0.54
C ASP A 42 2.27 -18.18 1.76
N ARG A 43 2.12 -19.00 2.81
CA ARG A 43 1.46 -18.59 4.07
C ARG A 43 2.24 -17.51 4.81
N TYR A 44 3.57 -17.60 4.86
CA TYR A 44 4.40 -16.58 5.47
C TYR A 44 4.27 -15.24 4.74
N ASN A 45 4.28 -15.28 3.41
CA ASN A 45 4.16 -14.09 2.59
C ASN A 45 2.78 -13.43 2.74
N VAL A 46 1.70 -14.23 2.76
CA VAL A 46 0.33 -13.73 2.99
C VAL A 46 0.22 -13.02 4.34
N ASN A 47 0.72 -13.61 5.42
CA ASN A 47 0.70 -12.98 6.74
C ASN A 47 1.48 -11.67 6.79
N LYS A 48 2.65 -11.60 6.13
CA LYS A 48 3.43 -10.37 6.02
C LYS A 48 2.67 -9.28 5.26
N ILE A 49 2.09 -9.65 4.12
CA ILE A 49 1.28 -8.75 3.28
C ILE A 49 0.08 -8.21 4.06
N GLU A 50 -0.56 -9.05 4.86
CA GLU A 50 -1.73 -8.65 5.65
C GLU A 50 -1.36 -7.65 6.75
N LYS A 51 -0.26 -7.90 7.48
CA LYS A 51 0.29 -6.96 8.47
C LYS A 51 0.66 -5.62 7.87
N GLU A 52 1.34 -5.61 6.72
CA GLU A 52 1.69 -4.38 5.99
C GLU A 52 0.44 -3.62 5.55
N LYS A 53 -0.60 -4.33 5.12
CA LYS A 53 -1.88 -3.73 4.72
C LYS A 53 -2.64 -3.14 5.91
N GLU A 54 -2.60 -3.82 7.06
CA GLU A 54 -3.17 -3.34 8.32
C GLU A 54 -2.46 -2.06 8.78
N LEU A 55 -1.12 -2.07 8.81
CA LEU A 55 -0.32 -0.89 9.17
C LEU A 55 -0.60 0.31 8.25
N ASN A 56 -0.60 0.10 6.93
CA ASN A 56 -0.91 1.17 5.98
C ASN A 56 -2.30 1.77 6.20
N ARG A 57 -3.32 0.95 6.50
CA ARG A 57 -4.66 1.45 6.80
C ARG A 57 -4.69 2.33 8.06
N LEU A 58 -3.93 1.96 9.08
CA LEU A 58 -3.81 2.75 10.31
C LEU A 58 -3.10 4.08 10.03
N LEU A 59 -2.01 4.06 9.25
CA LEU A 59 -1.29 5.26 8.82
C LEU A 59 -2.16 6.18 7.95
N ASP A 60 -2.93 5.63 7.01
CA ASP A 60 -3.87 6.40 6.19
C ASP A 60 -4.96 7.06 7.04
N LYS A 61 -5.46 6.36 8.06
CA LYS A 61 -6.45 6.91 9.00
C LYS A 61 -5.84 8.05 9.83
N ILE A 62 -4.62 7.90 10.32
CA ILE A 62 -3.88 8.96 11.02
C ILE A 62 -3.67 10.16 10.09
N ASN A 63 -3.23 9.92 8.85
CA ASN A 63 -2.97 10.97 7.88
C ASN A 63 -4.25 11.76 7.53
N ASN A 64 -5.39 11.07 7.38
CA ASN A 64 -6.65 11.70 6.97
C ASN A 64 -7.43 12.33 8.15
N GLN A 65 -7.37 11.74 9.34
CA GLN A 65 -8.26 12.08 10.45
C GLN A 65 -7.54 12.40 11.77
N GLY A 66 -6.23 12.21 11.84
CA GLY A 66 -5.42 12.37 13.05
C GLY A 66 -5.39 11.13 13.94
N ILE A 67 -4.36 11.05 14.78
CA ILE A 67 -4.12 9.93 15.72
C ILE A 67 -5.24 9.76 16.76
N ASP A 68 -5.98 10.83 17.04
CA ASP A 68 -7.08 10.85 18.02
C ASP A 68 -8.31 10.06 17.55
N LYS A 69 -8.41 9.79 16.24
CA LYS A 69 -9.50 9.00 15.64
C LYS A 69 -9.21 7.50 15.61
N LEU A 70 -8.03 7.07 16.06
CA LEU A 70 -7.75 5.67 16.32
C LEU A 70 -8.44 5.23 17.62
N SER A 71 -9.10 4.09 17.58
CA SER A 71 -9.59 3.41 18.77
C SER A 71 -8.41 2.93 19.63
N LYS A 72 -8.69 2.58 20.89
CA LYS A 72 -7.67 2.04 21.79
C LYS A 72 -7.00 0.78 21.21
N SER A 73 -7.78 -0.12 20.61
CA SER A 73 -7.27 -1.33 19.98
C SER A 73 -6.44 -1.03 18.73
N GLU A 74 -6.82 -0.04 17.93
CA GLU A 74 -6.05 0.38 16.75
C GLU A 74 -4.70 1.00 17.14
N LYS A 75 -4.63 1.71 18.27
CA LYS A 75 -3.38 2.26 18.81
C LYS A 75 -2.45 1.15 19.30
N GLU A 76 -2.96 0.20 20.08
CA GLU A 76 -2.20 -0.98 20.53
C GLU A 76 -1.67 -1.78 19.34
N ARG A 77 -2.49 -1.93 18.30
CA ARG A 77 -2.12 -2.64 17.07
C ARG A 77 -1.07 -1.89 16.25
N LEU A 78 -1.17 -0.57 16.18
CA LEU A 78 -0.15 0.27 15.55
C LEU A 78 1.20 0.11 16.25
N GLU A 79 1.23 0.12 17.59
CA GLU A 79 2.45 -0.11 18.36
C GLU A 79 3.04 -1.49 18.10
N GLU A 80 2.21 -2.53 18.07
CA GLU A 80 2.61 -3.91 17.77
C GLU A 80 3.20 -4.06 16.35
N LEU A 81 2.60 -3.38 15.35
CA LEU A 81 3.04 -3.42 13.96
C LEU A 81 4.22 -2.50 13.64
N SER A 82 4.46 -1.49 14.48
CA SER A 82 5.57 -0.52 14.32
C SER A 82 6.92 -1.03 14.85
N LYS A 83 6.91 -2.19 15.52
CA LYS A 83 8.06 -2.78 16.19
C LYS A 83 8.79 -3.79 15.30
#